data_AF-A0A957PD73-F1
#
_entry.id   AF-A0A957PD73-F1
#
_cell.length_a   1.000
_cell.length_b   1.000
_cell.length_c   1.000
_cell.angle_alpha   90.00
_cell.angle_beta   90.00
_cell.angle_gamma   90.00
#
_symmetry.space_group_name_H-M   'P 1'
#
loop_
_entity.id
_entity.type
_entity.pdbx_description
1 polymer ?
#
loop_
_entity_poly.entity_id
_entity_poly.type
_entity_poly.pdbx_seq_one_letter_code
_entity_poly.pdbx_strand_id
1 'polypeptide(L)'
;MADLVLDPTTSVELAPPPDTSHLITEDDTPVDNLFSEKQQRLLTEPLYSSWRGPGDNRHFVAAANVGVFYHIDAPAIVPDAFLSLDVVMPEDWWKTEGRSYLIWAVGKPPDVVIEIVSNTKGGELTRKMQLYAQMRVAYYAVYDPDTQIQETPLVIYQLQGMDYVQTNEPWFHHIDLGLALWEGEYEERSTRWLRWIDDDGNLIPTGRER
;
A
#
# COMPACT_ATOMS: atom_id res chain seq x y z
N MET A 1 -11.18 1.45 62.95
CA MET A 1 -10.20 1.98 61.99
C MET A 1 -9.40 0.79 61.49
N ALA A 2 -9.83 0.21 60.38
CA ALA A 2 -9.12 -0.87 59.70
C ALA A 2 -8.51 -0.25 58.44
N ASP A 3 -7.19 -0.24 58.36
CA ASP A 3 -6.46 0.36 57.25
C ASP A 3 -6.68 -0.48 55.99
N LEU A 4 -7.28 0.17 54.99
CA LEU A 4 -7.42 -0.34 53.63
C LEU A 4 -6.06 -0.16 52.95
N VAL A 5 -5.23 -1.21 52.97
CA VAL A 5 -3.98 -1.23 52.22
C VAL A 5 -4.33 -1.45 50.74
N LEU A 6 -4.21 -0.38 49.95
CA LEU A 6 -4.24 -0.46 48.49
C LEU A 6 -2.96 -1.17 48.03
N ASP A 7 -3.14 -2.32 47.40
CA ASP A 7 -2.07 -3.15 46.85
C ASP A 7 -1.48 -2.47 45.60
N PRO A 8 -0.19 -2.09 45.57
CA PRO A 8 0.38 -1.23 44.51
C PRO A 8 0.76 -2.00 43.23
N THR A 9 0.20 -3.18 43.00
CA THR A 9 0.67 -4.11 41.95
C THR A 9 -0.40 -4.43 40.90
N THR A 10 -1.40 -3.57 40.70
CA THR A 10 -2.34 -3.73 39.58
C THR A 10 -1.65 -3.38 38.27
N SER A 11 -0.82 -4.28 37.77
CA SER A 11 -0.40 -4.32 36.38
C SER A 11 -1.66 -4.38 35.52
N VAL A 12 -1.90 -3.35 34.71
CA VAL A 12 -2.97 -3.37 33.71
C VAL A 12 -2.59 -4.47 32.72
N GLU A 13 -3.26 -5.61 32.82
CA GLU A 13 -3.09 -6.72 31.88
C GLU A 13 -3.62 -6.26 30.52
N LEU A 14 -2.70 -5.81 29.66
CA LEU A 14 -2.99 -5.55 28.26
C LEU A 14 -3.48 -6.86 27.66
N ALA A 15 -4.66 -6.84 27.03
CA ALA A 15 -5.23 -8.02 26.39
C ALA A 15 -4.18 -8.65 25.46
N PRO A 16 -4.05 -9.99 25.45
CA PRO A 16 -3.10 -10.65 24.56
C PRO A 16 -3.40 -10.25 23.10
N PRO A 17 -2.35 -10.07 22.28
CA PRO A 17 -2.56 -9.80 20.86
C PRO A 17 -3.41 -10.93 20.24
N PRO A 18 -4.26 -10.61 19.26
CA PRO A 18 -5.07 -11.61 18.56
C PRO A 18 -4.21 -12.78 18.01
N ASP A 19 -4.70 -14.02 18.12
CA ASP A 19 -4.06 -15.19 17.50
C ASP A 19 -4.18 -15.09 15.97
N THR A 20 -3.05 -15.00 15.27
CA THR A 20 -3.00 -14.82 13.81
C THR A 20 -2.55 -16.06 13.05
N SER A 21 -2.48 -17.23 13.70
CA SER A 21 -1.93 -18.46 13.11
C SER A 21 -2.74 -19.05 11.95
N HIS A 22 -4.01 -18.66 11.82
CA HIS A 22 -4.91 -19.05 10.72
C HIS A 22 -4.84 -18.14 9.49
N LEU A 23 -4.08 -17.05 9.54
CA LEU A 23 -3.92 -16.14 8.40
C LEU A 23 -3.08 -16.82 7.29
N ILE A 24 -3.69 -17.05 6.13
CA ILE A 24 -2.98 -17.51 4.92
C ILE A 24 -2.22 -16.31 4.35
N THR A 25 -0.88 -16.37 4.38
CA THR A 25 0.01 -15.29 3.89
C THR A 25 0.59 -15.55 2.50
N GLU A 26 0.23 -16.67 1.85
CA GLU A 26 0.74 -17.09 0.54
C GLU A 26 -0.45 -17.30 -0.39
N ASP A 27 -0.52 -16.52 -1.48
CA ASP A 27 -1.70 -16.39 -2.34
C ASP A 27 -1.70 -17.48 -3.43
N ASP A 28 -2.73 -18.31 -3.48
CA ASP A 28 -2.95 -19.38 -4.48
C ASP A 28 -3.71 -18.82 -5.71
N THR A 29 -3.34 -17.62 -6.15
CA THR A 29 -3.92 -16.88 -7.30
C THR A 29 -3.05 -17.03 -8.56
N PRO A 30 -3.58 -16.75 -9.77
CA PRO A 30 -2.79 -16.78 -11.00
C PRO A 30 -1.58 -15.85 -10.86
N VAL A 31 -0.39 -16.39 -11.12
CA VAL A 31 0.88 -15.64 -11.03
C VAL A 31 0.84 -14.36 -11.86
N ASP A 32 1.45 -13.30 -11.34
CA ASP A 32 1.64 -12.04 -12.06
C ASP A 32 2.40 -12.25 -13.38
N ASN A 33 2.12 -11.37 -14.34
CA ASN A 33 2.89 -11.34 -15.58
C ASN A 33 4.19 -10.53 -15.39
N LEU A 34 5.13 -10.67 -16.34
CA LEU A 34 6.43 -10.00 -16.28
C LEU A 34 6.34 -8.46 -16.29
N PHE A 35 5.26 -7.89 -16.81
CA PHE A 35 5.05 -6.45 -16.78
C PHE A 35 4.66 -5.99 -15.37
N SER A 36 3.66 -6.63 -14.74
CA SER A 36 3.23 -6.35 -13.37
C SER A 36 4.40 -6.46 -12.41
N GLU A 37 5.19 -7.53 -12.50
CA GLU A 37 6.39 -7.75 -11.67
C GLU A 37 7.38 -6.56 -11.74
N LYS A 38 7.69 -6.08 -12.96
CA LYS A 38 8.57 -4.92 -13.16
C LYS A 38 7.94 -3.63 -12.68
N GLN A 39 6.66 -3.44 -12.94
CA GLN A 39 5.93 -2.24 -12.56
C GLN A 39 5.81 -2.13 -11.02
N GLN A 40 5.60 -3.25 -10.31
CA GLN A 40 5.63 -3.34 -8.86
C GLN A 40 7.00 -2.92 -8.29
N ARG A 41 8.10 -3.41 -8.90
CA ARG A 41 9.46 -2.99 -8.52
C ARG A 41 9.69 -1.50 -8.75
N LEU A 42 9.23 -0.97 -9.89
CA LEU A 42 9.35 0.44 -10.25
C LEU A 42 8.50 1.35 -9.35
N LEU A 43 7.49 0.84 -8.65
CA LEU A 43 6.69 1.58 -7.68
C LEU A 43 7.27 1.56 -6.26
N THR A 44 8.23 0.68 -5.97
CA THR A 44 8.79 0.52 -4.62
C THR A 44 10.25 0.97 -4.53
N GLU A 45 11.10 0.52 -5.46
CA GLU A 45 12.53 0.81 -5.46
C GLU A 45 12.85 2.32 -5.47
N PRO A 46 12.22 3.17 -6.30
CA PRO A 46 12.51 4.60 -6.33
C PRO A 46 12.25 5.33 -5.02
N LEU A 47 11.28 4.86 -4.23
CA LEU A 47 10.96 5.47 -2.95
C LEU A 47 12.04 5.18 -1.89
N TYR A 48 12.58 3.96 -1.85
CA TYR A 48 13.70 3.63 -0.96
C TYR A 48 15.03 4.16 -1.45
N SER A 49 15.16 4.30 -2.76
CA SER A 49 16.38 4.76 -3.36
C SER A 49 16.41 6.28 -3.29
N SER A 50 15.56 6.99 -4.04
CA SER A 50 15.75 8.41 -4.34
C SER A 50 14.82 9.37 -3.61
N TRP A 51 13.68 8.90 -3.09
CA TRP A 51 12.81 9.77 -2.31
C TRP A 51 13.43 10.03 -0.93
N ARG A 52 13.41 11.30 -0.50
CA ARG A 52 13.91 11.68 0.84
C ARG A 52 13.01 11.21 1.98
N GLY A 53 11.89 10.57 1.64
CA GLY A 53 10.83 10.22 2.57
C GLY A 53 9.99 11.43 2.96
N PRO A 54 9.06 11.24 3.90
CA PRO A 54 8.14 12.28 4.36
C PRO A 54 8.78 13.45 5.15
N GLY A 55 10.11 13.52 5.27
CA GLY A 55 10.80 14.56 6.06
C GLY A 55 10.67 14.36 7.57
N ASP A 56 11.27 15.25 8.37
CA ASP A 56 11.16 15.28 9.84
C ASP A 56 11.43 13.95 10.57
N ASN A 57 12.33 13.12 10.05
CA ASN A 57 12.60 11.75 10.52
C ASN A 57 11.35 10.85 10.57
N ARG A 58 10.31 11.19 9.82
CA ARG A 58 9.11 10.37 9.66
C ARG A 58 9.45 9.13 8.83
N HIS A 59 8.87 8.01 9.21
CA HIS A 59 9.11 6.72 8.57
C HIS A 59 8.07 6.46 7.48
N PHE A 60 8.41 5.59 6.53
CA PHE A 60 7.47 5.10 5.54
C PHE A 60 7.75 3.64 5.21
N VAL A 61 6.74 2.99 4.65
CA VAL A 61 6.82 1.65 4.08
C VAL A 61 6.20 1.70 2.70
N ALA A 62 7.00 1.40 1.68
CA ALA A 62 6.52 1.05 0.36
C ALA A 62 6.70 -0.46 0.18
N ALA A 63 5.69 -1.16 -0.30
CA ALA A 63 5.78 -2.59 -0.56
C ALA A 63 4.94 -2.98 -1.76
N ALA A 64 5.28 -4.13 -2.33
CA ALA A 64 4.57 -4.71 -3.46
C ALA A 64 4.30 -6.18 -3.19
N ASN A 65 3.13 -6.65 -3.63
CA ASN A 65 2.69 -8.03 -3.45
C ASN A 65 2.80 -8.53 -1.99
N VAL A 66 2.38 -7.68 -1.04
CA VAL A 66 2.36 -7.99 0.40
C VAL A 66 0.92 -7.89 0.91
N GLY A 67 0.45 -8.95 1.57
CA GLY A 67 -0.90 -9.00 2.12
C GLY A 67 -1.18 -7.93 3.17
N VAL A 68 -2.32 -7.25 3.00
CA VAL A 68 -2.88 -6.29 3.94
C VAL A 68 -4.07 -6.93 4.65
N PHE A 69 -3.97 -7.04 5.98
CA PHE A 69 -5.02 -7.59 6.83
C PHE A 69 -5.73 -6.48 7.58
N TYR A 70 -7.04 -6.39 7.38
CA TYR A 70 -7.91 -5.38 8.00
C TYR A 70 -8.77 -5.94 9.14
N HIS A 71 -8.91 -7.27 9.22
CA HIS A 71 -9.61 -7.95 10.30
C HIS A 71 -8.96 -9.32 10.53
N ILE A 72 -8.96 -9.80 11.78
CA ILE A 72 -8.32 -11.07 12.18
C ILE A 72 -8.95 -12.28 11.45
N ASP A 73 -10.26 -12.25 11.22
CA ASP A 73 -11.00 -13.35 10.56
C ASP A 73 -11.21 -13.13 9.06
N ALA A 74 -10.64 -12.07 8.49
CA ALA A 74 -10.75 -11.80 7.06
C ALA A 74 -9.50 -12.28 6.32
N PRO A 75 -9.63 -12.79 5.08
CA PRO A 75 -8.47 -13.03 4.24
C PRO A 75 -7.78 -11.71 3.93
N ALA A 76 -6.47 -11.77 3.69
CA ALA A 76 -5.70 -10.63 3.21
C ALA A 76 -6.27 -10.13 1.88
N ILE A 77 -6.16 -8.83 1.65
CA ILE A 77 -6.14 -8.27 0.30
C ILE A 77 -4.70 -7.98 -0.07
N VAL A 78 -4.29 -8.37 -1.27
CA VAL A 78 -2.92 -8.21 -1.77
C VAL A 78 -2.92 -7.14 -2.85
N PRO A 79 -2.48 -5.91 -2.54
CA PRO A 79 -2.25 -4.88 -3.57
C PRO A 79 -0.99 -5.18 -4.38
N ASP A 80 -0.98 -4.74 -5.64
CA ASP A 80 0.25 -4.75 -6.45
C ASP A 80 1.32 -3.86 -5.81
N ALA A 81 0.95 -2.66 -5.36
CA ALA A 81 1.84 -1.81 -4.56
C ALA A 81 1.04 -0.97 -3.56
N PHE A 82 1.69 -0.61 -2.45
CA PHE A 82 1.17 0.38 -1.52
C PHE A 82 2.26 1.25 -0.90
N LEU A 83 1.85 2.41 -0.40
CA LEU A 83 2.66 3.32 0.40
C LEU A 83 1.93 3.65 1.70
N SER A 84 2.64 3.55 2.83
CA SER A 84 2.17 3.98 4.14
C SER A 84 3.21 4.87 4.80
N LEU A 85 2.81 6.08 5.18
CA LEU A 85 3.59 7.07 5.92
C LEU A 85 3.36 6.97 7.41
N ASP A 86 4.33 7.43 8.18
CA ASP A 86 4.26 7.54 9.64
C ASP A 86 4.03 6.19 10.32
N VAL A 87 4.60 5.13 9.74
CA VAL A 87 4.50 3.75 10.24
C VAL A 87 5.88 3.10 10.38
N VAL A 88 5.96 2.14 11.30
CA VAL A 88 7.14 1.30 11.51
C VAL A 88 6.70 -0.15 11.50
N MET A 89 7.28 -0.96 10.62
CA MET A 89 7.05 -2.41 10.63
C MET A 89 7.79 -3.06 11.81
N PRO A 90 7.27 -4.18 12.36
CA PRO A 90 8.01 -4.97 13.32
C PRO A 90 9.41 -5.35 12.81
N GLU A 91 10.41 -5.38 13.69
CA GLU A 91 11.79 -5.73 13.29
C GLU A 91 11.93 -7.19 12.86
N ASP A 92 11.15 -8.10 13.45
CA ASP A 92 11.21 -9.54 13.17
C ASP A 92 10.21 -9.92 12.07
N TRP A 93 10.69 -9.94 10.83
CA TRP A 93 9.90 -10.28 9.65
C TRP A 93 9.61 -11.77 9.53
N TRP A 94 10.18 -12.62 10.41
CA TRP A 94 9.91 -14.05 10.39
C TRP A 94 8.73 -14.45 11.26
N LYS A 95 8.21 -13.55 12.10
CA LYS A 95 6.95 -13.71 12.81
C LYS A 95 5.78 -13.21 11.97
N THR A 96 4.59 -13.77 12.20
CA THR A 96 3.38 -13.42 11.44
C THR A 96 3.11 -11.91 11.41
N GLU A 97 3.39 -11.20 12.50
CA GLU A 97 3.25 -9.75 12.62
C GLU A 97 4.14 -8.95 11.67
N GLY A 98 5.32 -9.47 11.32
CA GLY A 98 6.28 -8.82 10.42
C GLY A 98 6.23 -9.30 8.96
N ARG A 99 5.50 -10.38 8.66
CA ARG A 99 5.37 -10.94 7.29
C ARG A 99 4.34 -10.23 6.43
N SER A 100 3.46 -9.44 7.02
CA SER A 100 2.31 -8.84 6.35
C SER A 100 1.95 -7.51 6.98
N TYR A 101 1.16 -6.70 6.28
CA TYR A 101 0.68 -5.44 6.80
C TYR A 101 -0.58 -5.67 7.63
N LEU A 102 -0.42 -5.87 8.94
CA LEU A 102 -1.54 -6.04 9.86
C LEU A 102 -1.99 -4.66 10.36
N ILE A 103 -3.17 -4.19 9.93
CA ILE A 103 -3.64 -2.83 10.25
C ILE A 103 -3.70 -2.59 11.77
N TRP A 104 -4.05 -3.58 12.57
CA TRP A 104 -4.10 -3.45 14.04
C TRP A 104 -2.71 -3.41 14.70
N ALA A 105 -1.67 -3.97 14.07
CA ALA A 105 -0.30 -3.90 14.57
C ALA A 105 0.38 -2.60 14.12
N VAL A 106 0.13 -2.18 12.87
CA VAL A 106 0.70 -0.96 12.29
C VAL A 106 -0.04 0.31 12.74
N GLY A 107 -1.34 0.20 13.05
CA GLY A 107 -2.19 1.27 13.61
C GLY A 107 -3.04 2.03 12.59
N LYS A 108 -2.82 1.83 11.28
CA LYS A 108 -3.59 2.48 10.20
C LYS A 108 -3.53 1.69 8.88
N PRO A 109 -4.49 1.86 7.95
CA PRO A 109 -4.35 1.36 6.58
C PRO A 109 -3.20 2.06 5.82
N PRO A 110 -2.75 1.49 4.68
CA PRO A 110 -1.89 2.23 3.75
C PRO A 110 -2.55 3.55 3.29
N ASP A 111 -1.73 4.56 2.98
CA ASP A 111 -2.22 5.85 2.47
C ASP A 111 -2.55 5.76 0.98
N VAL A 112 -1.72 5.06 0.21
CA VAL A 112 -1.94 4.80 -1.22
C VAL A 112 -1.94 3.30 -1.47
N VAL A 113 -2.92 2.83 -2.24
CA VAL A 113 -2.89 1.52 -2.88
C VAL A 113 -2.93 1.68 -4.39
N ILE A 114 -2.13 0.89 -5.09
CA ILE A 114 -2.03 0.86 -6.55
C ILE A 114 -2.30 -0.57 -7.01
N GLU A 115 -3.17 -0.73 -8.00
CA GLU A 115 -3.46 -2.00 -8.67
C GLU A 115 -3.11 -1.89 -10.17
N ILE A 116 -2.57 -2.97 -10.72
CA ILE A 116 -2.10 -3.08 -12.10
C ILE A 116 -3.00 -4.11 -12.80
N VAL A 117 -3.78 -3.65 -13.77
CA VAL A 117 -4.70 -4.51 -14.51
C VAL A 117 -3.90 -5.39 -15.47
N SER A 118 -3.87 -6.69 -15.19
CA SER A 118 -3.32 -7.70 -16.09
C SER A 118 -4.40 -8.44 -16.88
N ASN A 119 -5.63 -8.46 -16.37
CA ASN A 119 -6.80 -9.09 -16.99
C ASN A 119 -8.11 -8.55 -16.37
N THR A 120 -9.27 -8.98 -16.90
CA THR A 120 -10.60 -8.47 -16.49
C THR A 120 -11.22 -9.13 -15.26
N LYS A 121 -10.54 -10.06 -14.58
CA LYS A 121 -11.11 -10.88 -13.49
C LYS A 121 -10.70 -10.44 -12.08
N GLY A 122 -9.79 -9.48 -11.93
CA GLY A 122 -9.19 -9.14 -10.63
C GLY A 122 -10.07 -8.28 -9.70
N GLY A 123 -11.12 -7.65 -10.25
CA GLY A 123 -12.13 -6.94 -9.45
C GLY A 123 -11.67 -5.59 -8.92
N GLU A 124 -10.69 -4.97 -9.60
CA GLU A 124 -10.08 -3.68 -9.28
C GLU A 124 -11.14 -2.58 -9.15
N LEU A 125 -12.05 -2.50 -10.13
CA LEU A 125 -13.14 -1.50 -10.15
C LEU A 125 -14.43 -1.96 -9.43
N THR A 126 -14.38 -3.05 -8.67
CA THR A 126 -15.55 -3.59 -7.97
C THR A 126 -15.22 -3.99 -6.53
N ARG A 127 -14.95 -5.28 -6.27
CA ARG A 127 -14.74 -5.82 -4.93
C ARG A 127 -13.54 -5.19 -4.24
N LYS A 128 -12.39 -5.06 -4.92
CA LYS A 128 -11.16 -4.50 -4.33
C LYS A 128 -11.36 -3.04 -3.95
N MET A 129 -11.88 -2.22 -4.88
CA MET A 129 -12.23 -0.81 -4.62
C MET A 129 -13.14 -0.65 -3.40
N GLN A 130 -14.23 -1.42 -3.31
CA GLN A 130 -15.13 -1.36 -2.16
C GLN A 130 -14.43 -1.72 -0.85
N LEU A 131 -13.58 -2.75 -0.89
CA LEU A 131 -12.84 -3.18 0.30
C LEU A 131 -11.82 -2.13 0.75
N TYR A 132 -11.05 -1.54 -0.17
CA TYR A 132 -10.11 -0.47 0.18
C TYR A 132 -10.83 0.78 0.73
N ALA A 133 -12.02 1.13 0.22
CA ALA A 133 -12.82 2.22 0.74
C ALA A 133 -13.30 1.94 2.18
N GLN A 134 -13.76 0.71 2.44
CA GLN A 134 -14.13 0.26 3.79
C GLN A 134 -12.94 0.30 4.76
N MET A 135 -11.75 -0.06 4.27
CA MET A 135 -10.50 0.01 5.02
C MET A 135 -9.98 1.43 5.25
N ARG A 136 -10.60 2.45 4.63
CA ARG A 136 -10.21 3.87 4.74
C ARG A 136 -8.87 4.21 4.10
N VAL A 137 -8.43 3.48 3.07
CA VAL A 137 -7.26 3.86 2.27
C VAL A 137 -7.56 5.21 1.60
N ALA A 138 -6.65 6.17 1.71
CA ALA A 138 -6.92 7.55 1.30
C ALA A 138 -6.95 7.72 -0.23
N TYR A 139 -6.00 7.06 -0.91
CA TYR A 139 -5.85 7.11 -2.36
C TYR A 139 -5.80 5.70 -2.95
N TYR A 140 -6.56 5.50 -4.02
CA TYR A 140 -6.60 4.25 -4.76
C TYR A 140 -6.34 4.54 -6.24
N ALA A 141 -5.29 3.95 -6.81
CA ALA A 141 -4.95 4.11 -8.21
C ALA A 141 -5.09 2.78 -8.96
N VAL A 142 -5.71 2.82 -10.13
CA VAL A 142 -5.81 1.67 -11.03
C VAL A 142 -5.08 2.01 -12.32
N TYR A 143 -4.02 1.24 -12.58
CA TYR A 143 -3.22 1.33 -13.79
C TYR A 143 -3.55 0.18 -14.74
N ASP A 144 -4.18 0.52 -15.86
CA ASP A 144 -4.63 -0.38 -16.89
C ASP A 144 -3.89 -0.07 -18.20
N PRO A 145 -2.67 -0.60 -18.40
CA PRO A 145 -1.83 -0.25 -19.55
C PRO A 145 -2.50 -0.57 -20.90
N ASP A 146 -3.33 -1.62 -20.93
CA ASP A 146 -4.02 -2.10 -22.12
C ASP A 146 -5.49 -1.64 -22.19
N THR A 147 -5.96 -0.80 -21.25
CA THR A 147 -7.34 -0.29 -21.20
C THR A 147 -8.40 -1.40 -21.25
N GLN A 148 -8.15 -2.52 -20.55
CA GLN A 148 -9.03 -3.69 -20.53
C GLN A 148 -10.33 -3.46 -19.76
N ILE A 149 -10.31 -2.63 -18.72
CA ILE A 149 -11.45 -2.40 -17.82
C ILE A 149 -11.82 -0.91 -17.68
N GLN A 150 -10.98 0.01 -18.14
CA GLN A 150 -11.23 1.46 -18.13
C GLN A 150 -10.68 2.15 -19.39
N GLU A 151 -11.26 3.30 -19.76
CA GLU A 151 -10.92 4.02 -21.02
C GLU A 151 -9.57 4.75 -20.96
N THR A 152 -9.16 5.20 -19.77
CA THR A 152 -7.88 5.90 -19.56
C THR A 152 -6.90 4.98 -18.84
N PRO A 153 -5.61 4.94 -19.24
CA PRO A 153 -4.68 3.98 -18.64
C PRO A 153 -4.48 4.15 -17.14
N LEU A 154 -4.60 5.37 -16.61
CA LEU A 154 -4.51 5.62 -15.18
C LEU A 154 -5.80 6.30 -14.72
N VAL A 155 -6.40 5.77 -13.67
CA VAL A 155 -7.48 6.42 -12.93
C VAL A 155 -7.11 6.43 -11.45
N ILE A 156 -7.22 7.62 -10.84
CA ILE A 156 -6.94 7.84 -9.44
C ILE A 156 -8.25 8.18 -8.74
N TYR A 157 -8.44 7.59 -7.57
CA TYR A 157 -9.57 7.83 -6.70
C TYR A 157 -9.07 8.36 -5.35
N GLN A 158 -9.81 9.33 -4.82
CA GLN A 158 -9.62 9.82 -3.46
C GLN A 158 -10.85 9.44 -2.62
N LEU A 159 -10.62 8.95 -1.40
CA LEU A 159 -11.70 8.65 -0.48
C LEU A 159 -12.38 9.95 -0.02
N GLN A 160 -13.67 10.08 -0.26
CA GLN A 160 -14.50 11.19 0.22
C GLN A 160 -15.72 10.65 0.96
N GLY A 161 -15.83 10.98 2.26
CA GLY A 161 -16.85 10.34 3.09
C GLY A 161 -16.56 8.86 3.22
N MET A 162 -17.38 7.99 2.62
CA MET A 162 -17.22 6.52 2.64
C MET A 162 -16.87 5.93 1.27
N ASP A 163 -16.90 6.74 0.21
CA ASP A 163 -16.82 6.26 -1.16
C ASP A 163 -15.61 6.89 -1.88
N TYR A 164 -15.13 6.17 -2.89
CA TYR A 164 -14.10 6.68 -3.77
C TYR A 164 -14.69 7.61 -4.81
N VAL A 165 -14.08 8.79 -4.96
CA VAL A 165 -14.39 9.75 -6.01
C VAL A 165 -13.18 9.85 -6.93
N GLN A 166 -13.40 9.65 -8.23
CA GLN A 166 -12.36 9.82 -9.23
C GLN A 166 -11.84 11.26 -9.21
N THR A 167 -10.52 11.41 -9.26
CA THR A 167 -9.84 12.69 -9.38
C THR A 167 -8.96 12.72 -10.62
N ASN A 168 -8.84 13.89 -11.22
CA ASN A 168 -7.87 14.16 -12.29
C ASN A 168 -6.55 14.72 -11.74
N GLU A 169 -6.47 14.92 -10.43
CA GLU A 169 -5.27 15.39 -9.75
C GLU A 169 -4.27 14.23 -9.60
N PRO A 170 -3.09 14.27 -10.26
CA PRO A 170 -2.06 13.27 -10.05
C PRO A 170 -1.37 13.39 -8.69
N TRP A 171 -1.53 14.52 -7.98
CA TRP A 171 -0.84 14.83 -6.73
C TRP A 171 -1.61 14.42 -5.46
N PHE A 172 -0.92 13.76 -4.54
CA PHE A 172 -1.44 13.36 -3.23
C PHE A 172 -0.99 14.36 -2.16
N HIS A 173 -1.78 15.41 -1.94
CA HIS A 173 -1.42 16.53 -1.04
C HIS A 173 -1.04 16.16 0.40
N HIS A 174 -1.46 15.00 0.92
CA HIS A 174 -1.10 14.56 2.28
C HIS A 174 0.19 13.74 2.34
N ILE A 175 0.73 13.39 1.17
CA ILE A 175 1.85 12.46 1.01
C ILE A 175 3.07 13.18 0.42
N ASP A 176 2.84 14.31 -0.25
CA ASP A 176 3.84 15.05 -1.01
C ASP A 176 4.51 14.19 -2.09
N LEU A 177 3.68 13.40 -2.78
CA LEU A 177 4.01 12.61 -3.95
C LEU A 177 2.84 12.61 -4.92
N GLY A 178 3.12 12.38 -6.20
CA GLY A 178 2.09 12.12 -7.20
C GLY A 178 2.42 10.92 -8.07
N LEU A 179 1.51 10.60 -8.99
CA LEU A 179 1.70 9.55 -9.98
C LEU A 179 1.63 10.11 -11.40
N ALA A 180 2.54 9.67 -12.25
CA ALA A 180 2.54 10.02 -13.67
C ALA A 180 2.84 8.81 -14.54
N LEU A 181 2.30 8.84 -15.76
CA LEU A 181 2.65 7.90 -16.81
C LEU A 181 3.87 8.44 -17.57
N TRP A 182 4.89 7.61 -17.72
CA TRP A 182 6.13 7.93 -18.40
C TRP A 182 6.43 6.90 -19.48
N GLU A 183 6.73 7.36 -20.69
CA GLU A 183 7.18 6.53 -21.81
C GLU A 183 8.70 6.43 -21.78
N GLY A 184 9.23 5.22 -21.61
CA GLY A 184 10.67 5.02 -21.62
C GLY A 184 11.11 3.62 -21.25
N GLU A 185 12.41 3.46 -21.11
CA GLU A 185 13.04 2.16 -20.84
C GLU A 185 13.24 1.94 -19.34
N TYR A 186 12.69 0.84 -18.83
CA TYR A 186 13.03 0.29 -17.53
C TYR A 186 13.38 -1.19 -17.71
N GLU A 187 14.57 -1.58 -17.23
CA GLU A 187 15.09 -2.95 -17.35
C GLU A 187 14.98 -3.54 -18.77
N GLU A 188 15.51 -2.80 -19.75
CA GLU A 188 15.57 -3.21 -21.17
C GLU A 188 14.18 -3.32 -21.84
N ARG A 189 13.14 -2.76 -21.21
CA ARG A 189 11.77 -2.74 -21.73
C ARG A 189 11.30 -1.30 -21.89
N SER A 190 11.17 -0.89 -23.14
CA SER A 190 10.54 0.38 -23.54
C SER A 190 9.02 0.22 -23.61
N THR A 191 8.30 0.92 -22.75
CA THR A 191 6.83 0.95 -22.71
C THR A 191 6.39 2.14 -21.86
N ARG A 192 5.08 2.26 -21.68
CA ARG A 192 4.48 3.19 -20.74
C ARG A 192 4.53 2.59 -19.33
N TRP A 193 5.17 3.30 -18.41
CA TRP A 193 5.30 2.94 -17.01
C TRP A 193 4.56 3.93 -16.12
N LEU A 194 4.00 3.45 -15.01
CA LEU A 194 3.56 4.30 -13.91
C LEU A 194 4.73 4.60 -12.99
N ARG A 195 4.92 5.87 -12.63
CA ARG A 195 6.02 6.32 -11.76
C ARG A 195 5.56 7.37 -10.76
N TRP A 196 6.27 7.42 -9.64
CA TRP A 196 6.15 8.51 -8.66
C TRP A 196 6.75 9.80 -9.20
N ILE A 197 6.12 10.93 -8.89
CA ILE A 197 6.60 12.28 -9.15
C ILE A 197 6.69 13.11 -7.87
N ASP A 198 7.58 14.10 -7.86
CA ASP A 198 7.68 15.16 -6.85
C ASP A 198 6.72 16.33 -7.15
N ASP A 199 6.74 17.36 -6.29
CA ASP A 199 5.84 18.52 -6.32
C ASP A 199 6.05 19.42 -7.54
N ASP A 200 7.26 19.37 -8.11
CA ASP A 200 7.61 20.01 -9.38
C ASP A 200 7.19 19.15 -10.60
N GLY A 201 6.65 17.95 -10.37
CA GLY A 201 6.24 17.00 -11.42
C GLY A 201 7.40 16.20 -12.02
N ASN A 202 8.58 16.23 -11.40
CA ASN A 202 9.73 15.43 -11.84
C ASN A 202 9.59 14.00 -11.34
N LEU A 203 10.03 13.04 -12.15
CA LEU A 203 10.07 11.63 -11.75
C LEU A 203 11.00 11.44 -10.55
N ILE A 204 10.55 10.68 -9.56
CA ILE A 204 11.44 10.15 -8.53
C ILE A 204 12.37 9.13 -9.20
N PRO A 205 13.69 9.38 -9.26
CA PRO A 205 14.61 8.51 -10.00
C PRO A 205 14.67 7.11 -9.41
N THR A 206 14.86 6.09 -10.24
CA THR A 206 15.30 4.77 -9.79
C THR A 206 16.73 4.87 -9.25
N GLY A 207 17.20 3.85 -8.53
CA GLY A 207 18.58 3.78 -8.08
C GLY A 207 19.61 3.84 -9.22
N ARG A 208 19.23 3.39 -10.43
CA ARG A 208 20.07 3.41 -11.64
C ARG A 208 20.15 4.78 -12.32
N GLU A 209 19.15 5.63 -12.14
CA GLU A 209 19.05 6.94 -12.81
C GLU A 209 19.71 8.09 -12.00
N ARG A 210 20.30 7.78 -10.84
CA ARG A 210 21.01 8.71 -9.97
C ARG A 210 22.39 9.12 -10.47
#